data_AF-A0A529IDB6-F1
#
_entry.id   AF-A0A529IDB6-F1
#
_cell.length_a   1.000
_cell.length_b   1.000
_cell.length_c   1.000
_cell.angle_alpha   90.00
_cell.angle_beta   90.00
_cell.angle_gamma   90.00
#
_symmetry.space_group_name_H-M   'P 1'
#
loop_
_entity.id
_entity.type
_entity.pdbx_description
1 polymer ?
#
loop_
_entity_poly.entity_id
_entity_poly.type
_entity_poly.pdbx_seq_one_letter_code
_entity_poly.pdbx_strand_id
1 'polypeptide(L)'
;CYSRPETEEPKTDSFVEVDEITLDRKIRRIFTGWMFAESPGLNAVEHAVYDVWLKGCKQKSDVPPPEAAKTGASQVDTSKPKAAAAPAATEPDSGEAN
;
A
#
# COMPACT_ATOMS: atom_id res chain seq x y z
N CYS A 1 0.40 6.99 -10.44
CA CYS A 1 -1.02 7.36 -10.33
C CYS A 1 -1.75 6.69 -11.49
N TYR A 2 -2.66 5.78 -11.18
CA TYR A 2 -3.46 5.02 -12.15
C TYR A 2 -4.94 5.34 -11.87
N SER A 3 -5.67 5.73 -12.91
CA SER A 3 -7.11 5.99 -12.86
C SER A 3 -7.72 5.35 -14.09
N ARG A 4 -8.89 4.70 -13.93
CA ARG A 4 -9.64 4.13 -15.05
C ARG A 4 -10.10 5.25 -16.02
N PRO A 5 -10.27 4.95 -17.31
CA PRO A 5 -10.86 5.90 -18.28
C PRO A 5 -12.33 6.18 -17.96
N GLU A 6 -12.84 7.35 -18.37
CA GLU A 6 -14.18 7.86 -18.02
C GLU A 6 -15.36 7.00 -18.49
N THR A 7 -15.13 6.07 -19.42
CA THR A 7 -16.16 5.13 -19.94
C THR A 7 -16.40 3.93 -19.03
N GLU A 8 -15.55 3.72 -18.02
CA GLU A 8 -15.69 2.68 -17.00
C GLU A 8 -16.00 3.33 -15.65
N GLU A 9 -16.61 2.58 -14.74
CA GLU A 9 -16.88 3.06 -13.38
C GLU A 9 -15.57 3.56 -12.74
N PRO A 10 -15.51 4.83 -12.27
CA PRO A 10 -14.30 5.39 -11.69
C PRO A 10 -13.94 4.56 -10.47
N LYS A 11 -12.79 3.89 -10.55
CA LYS A 11 -12.16 3.15 -9.45
C LYS A 11 -10.73 3.64 -9.37
N THR A 12 -10.52 4.60 -8.48
CA THR A 12 -9.18 5.13 -8.18
C THR A 12 -8.68 4.45 -6.92
N ASP A 13 -7.61 3.68 -7.07
CA ASP A 13 -6.92 3.05 -5.97
C ASP A 13 -5.48 3.56 -5.83
N SER A 14 -4.93 3.46 -4.63
CA SER A 14 -3.52 3.72 -4.38
C SER A 14 -3.05 2.88 -3.21
N PHE A 15 -1.86 2.30 -3.34
CA PHE A 15 -1.12 1.80 -2.19
C PHE A 15 -0.51 3.00 -1.45
N VAL A 16 -0.80 3.12 -0.16
CA VAL A 16 -0.36 4.25 0.68
C VAL A 16 0.25 3.71 1.96
N GLU A 17 1.36 4.33 2.35
CA GLU A 17 1.95 4.18 3.68
C GLU A 17 1.85 5.51 4.40
N VAL A 18 1.33 5.49 5.63
CA VAL A 18 1.21 6.70 6.46
C VAL A 18 2.00 6.49 7.73
N ASP A 19 2.95 7.39 7.95
CA ASP A 19 3.77 7.44 9.14
C ASP A 19 3.34 8.62 10.01
N GLU A 20 3.20 8.36 11.31
CA GLU A 20 2.95 9.35 12.34
C GLU A 20 4.28 9.72 13.02
N ILE A 21 4.50 11.02 13.22
CA ILE A 21 5.60 11.53 14.06
C ILE A 21 5.02 11.95 15.39
N THR A 22 5.36 11.23 16.45
CA THR A 22 4.88 11.48 17.81
C THR A 22 5.64 12.63 18.49
N LEU A 23 5.11 13.10 19.63
CA LEU A 23 5.71 14.18 20.44
C LEU A 23 7.13 13.85 20.92
N ASP A 24 7.45 12.57 21.13
CA ASP A 24 8.78 12.08 21.50
C ASP A 24 9.70 11.84 20.28
N ARG A 25 9.33 12.35 19.09
CA ARG A 25 10.07 12.24 17.83
C ARG A 25 10.27 10.79 17.37
N LYS A 26 9.35 9.88 17.71
CA LYS A 26 9.34 8.54 17.14
C LYS A 26 8.50 8.54 15.86
N ILE A 27 8.99 7.81 14.87
CA ILE A 27 8.28 7.58 13.61
C ILE A 27 7.64 6.20 13.70
N ARG A 28 6.33 6.14 13.52
CA ARG A 28 5.58 4.88 13.53
C ARG A 28 4.66 4.81 12.33
N ARG A 29 4.70 3.68 11.62
CA ARG A 29 3.71 3.39 10.58
C ARG A 29 2.35 3.13 11.21
N ILE A 30 1.38 3.96 10.86
CA ILE A 30 0.00 3.83 11.34
C ILE A 30 -0.92 3.19 10.31
N PHE A 31 -0.51 3.20 9.03
CA PHE A 31 -1.26 2.57 7.96
C PHE A 31 -0.33 2.06 6.86
N THR A 32 -0.65 0.89 6.33
CA THR A 32 -0.07 0.37 5.09
C THR A 32 -1.16 -0.44 4.38
N GLY A 33 -1.46 -0.08 3.14
CA GLY A 33 -2.53 -0.76 2.40
C GLY A 33 -3.06 0.01 1.21
N TRP A 34 -4.07 -0.58 0.60
CA TRP A 34 -4.79 0.01 -0.53
C TRP A 34 -5.93 0.90 -0.04
N MET A 35 -5.97 2.12 -0.56
CA MET A 35 -7.08 3.06 -0.36
C MET A 35 -7.89 3.20 -1.65
N PHE A 36 -9.20 3.42 -1.50
CA PHE A 36 -10.14 3.58 -2.61
C PHE A 36 -10.82 4.94 -2.51
N ALA A 37 -10.75 5.75 -3.56
CA ALA A 37 -11.29 7.11 -3.52
C ALA A 37 -12.81 7.14 -3.38
N GLU A 38 -13.49 6.12 -3.93
CA GLU A 38 -14.94 6.01 -3.97
C GLU A 38 -15.51 5.35 -2.72
N SER A 39 -14.67 4.72 -1.88
CA SER A 39 -15.09 3.98 -0.67
C SER A 39 -14.15 4.28 0.50
N PRO A 40 -14.13 5.53 1.00
CA PRO A 40 -13.25 5.92 2.11
C PRO A 40 -13.50 5.08 3.37
N GLY A 41 -14.74 4.66 3.63
CA GLY A 41 -15.08 3.82 4.78
C GLY A 41 -14.54 2.39 4.76
N LEU A 42 -13.92 1.93 3.67
CA LEU A 42 -13.37 0.57 3.58
C LEU A 42 -11.91 0.52 4.08
N ASN A 43 -11.11 1.55 3.80
CA ASN A 43 -9.66 1.59 4.11
C ASN A 43 -9.12 3.03 4.21
N ALA A 44 -9.76 3.93 4.96
CA ALA A 44 -9.19 5.24 5.30
C ALA A 44 -8.28 5.16 6.54
N VAL A 45 -7.40 6.15 6.70
CA VAL A 45 -6.69 6.36 7.97
C VAL A 45 -7.57 7.23 8.86
N GLU A 46 -8.03 6.64 9.95
CA GLU A 46 -8.74 7.32 11.03
C GLU A 46 -7.72 7.68 12.12
N HIS A 47 -7.55 8.97 12.41
CA HIS A 47 -6.70 9.44 13.51
C HIS A 47 -7.49 10.41 14.38
N ALA A 48 -7.19 10.48 15.68
CA ALA A 48 -7.96 11.25 16.67
C ALA A 48 -8.13 12.75 16.37
N VAL A 49 -7.36 13.27 15.41
CA VAL A 49 -7.35 14.69 15.00
C VAL A 49 -7.55 14.85 13.49
N TYR A 50 -7.17 13.86 12.68
CA TYR A 50 -7.11 13.99 11.23
C TYR A 50 -7.58 12.72 10.54
N ASP A 51 -8.37 12.88 9.50
CA ASP A 51 -8.75 11.76 8.63
C ASP A 51 -7.98 11.90 7.32
N VAL A 52 -7.38 10.80 6.86
CA VAL A 52 -6.64 10.77 5.59
C VAL A 52 -7.24 9.71 4.69
N TRP A 53 -7.68 10.13 3.51
CA TRP A 53 -8.25 9.25 2.51
C TRP A 53 -7.93 9.71 1.10
N LEU A 54 -8.00 8.76 0.16
CA LEU A 54 -7.79 9.06 -1.26
C LEU A 54 -8.96 9.87 -1.80
N LYS A 55 -8.65 10.94 -2.53
CA LYS A 55 -9.67 11.76 -3.22
C LYS A 55 -9.71 11.51 -4.71
N GLY A 56 -8.56 11.23 -5.31
CA GLY A 56 -8.40 11.14 -6.74
C GLY A 56 -6.98 11.42 -7.17
N CYS A 57 -6.75 11.25 -8.46
CA CYS A 57 -5.44 11.25 -9.06
C CYS A 57 -5.20 12.56 -9.81
N LYS A 58 -4.12 13.29 -9.50
CA LYS A 58 -3.72 14.53 -10.19
C LYS A 58 -2.32 14.38 -10.78
N GLN A 59 -2.16 14.72 -12.06
CA GLN A 59 -0.85 14.66 -12.74
C GLN A 59 0.09 15.80 -12.35
N LYS A 60 -0.47 16.93 -11.91
CA LYS A 60 0.27 18.11 -11.45
C LYS A 60 -0.19 18.44 -10.02
N SER A 61 0.75 18.81 -9.17
CA SER A 61 0.50 19.22 -7.80
C SER A 61 1.01 20.65 -7.60
N ASP A 62 0.15 21.50 -7.05
CA ASP A 62 0.52 22.85 -6.60
C ASP A 62 1.17 22.83 -5.20
N VAL A 63 1.17 21.66 -4.53
CA VAL A 63 1.82 21.45 -3.24
C VAL A 63 3.31 21.17 -3.47
N PRO A 64 4.22 21.96 -2.87
CA PRO A 64 5.65 21.74 -3.01
C PRO A 64 6.07 20.40 -2.35
N PRO A 65 7.09 19.71 -2.90
CA PRO A 65 7.61 18.49 -2.29
C PRO A 65 8.15 18.74 -0.89
N PRO A 66 7.95 17.82 0.08
CA PRO A 66 8.52 17.96 1.41
C PRO A 66 10.05 17.90 1.36
N GLU A 67 10.72 18.76 2.13
CA GLU A 67 12.19 18.89 2.16
C GLU A 67 12.90 17.58 2.54
N ALA A 68 12.25 16.74 3.36
CA ALA A 68 12.75 15.45 3.81
C ALA A 68 12.82 14.36 2.72
N ALA A 69 12.05 14.50 1.62
CA ALA A 69 12.06 13.51 0.54
C ALA A 69 13.39 13.46 -0.23
N LYS A 70 14.29 14.45 -0.02
CA LYS A 70 15.65 14.43 -0.59
C LYS A 70 16.62 13.51 0.17
N THR A 71 16.24 12.99 1.35
CA THR A 71 17.19 12.31 2.25
C THR A 71 16.67 10.97 2.83
N GLY A 72 15.50 10.46 2.40
CA GLY A 72 14.79 9.40 3.14
C GLY A 72 14.45 8.10 2.40
N ALA A 73 14.72 7.95 1.10
CA ALA A 73 14.35 6.73 0.36
C ALA A 73 15.26 5.50 0.66
N SER A 74 16.03 5.52 1.74
CA SER A 74 17.01 4.48 2.04
C SER A 74 17.01 4.08 3.52
N GLN A 75 15.85 3.67 4.04
CA GLN A 75 15.83 2.68 5.11
C GLN A 75 14.50 1.91 5.12
N VAL A 76 14.27 1.16 4.04
CA VAL A 76 13.45 -0.04 4.12
C VAL A 76 14.34 -1.10 4.78
N ASP A 77 14.13 -1.34 6.07
CA ASP A 77 14.76 -2.44 6.81
C ASP A 77 14.50 -3.75 6.06
N THR A 78 15.50 -4.20 5.31
CA THR A 78 15.45 -5.43 4.53
C THR A 78 15.76 -6.61 5.45
N SER A 79 14.86 -6.89 6.41
CA SER A 79 14.85 -8.18 7.08
C SER A 79 14.27 -9.23 6.12
N LYS A 80 15.12 -9.66 5.19
CA LYS A 80 14.91 -10.75 4.24
C LYS A 80 14.47 -12.03 4.97
N PRO A 81 13.26 -12.58 4.73
CA PRO A 81 13.01 -13.97 5.02
C PRO A 81 13.86 -14.81 4.06
N LYS A 82 14.75 -15.61 4.65
CA LYS A 82 15.53 -16.64 3.95
C LYS A 82 14.57 -17.62 3.27
N ALA A 83 14.49 -17.54 1.94
CA ALA A 83 13.88 -18.58 1.11
C ALA A 83 14.56 -19.93 1.42
N ALA A 84 13.79 -20.86 1.97
CA ALA A 84 14.16 -22.25 2.10
C ALA A 84 13.31 -23.05 1.10
N ALA A 85 13.99 -23.53 0.07
CA ALA A 85 13.80 -24.78 -0.67
C ALA A 85 12.37 -25.23 -1.03
N ALA A 86 12.11 -25.22 -2.34
CA ALA A 86 11.22 -26.20 -2.97
C ALA A 86 11.75 -27.64 -2.76
N PRO A 87 10.87 -28.64 -2.84
CA PRO A 87 11.21 -29.77 -3.70
C PRO A 87 10.14 -30.05 -4.75
N ALA A 88 10.63 -30.54 -5.88
CA ALA A 88 9.88 -30.99 -7.03
C ALA A 88 9.27 -32.38 -6.82
N ALA A 89 8.16 -32.61 -7.54
CA ALA A 89 7.68 -33.85 -8.16
C ALA A 89 7.49 -35.12 -7.31
N THR A 90 6.24 -35.59 -7.25
CA THR A 90 5.91 -37.02 -7.39
C THR A 90 4.48 -37.15 -7.95
N GLU A 91 4.36 -37.51 -9.23
CA GLU A 91 3.19 -38.24 -9.73
C GLU A 91 3.12 -39.61 -9.03
N PRO A 92 1.91 -40.14 -8.78
CA PRO A 92 1.72 -41.53 -9.12
C PRO A 92 0.47 -41.75 -9.99
N ASP A 93 0.69 -42.56 -11.01
CA ASP A 93 -0.28 -43.22 -11.86
C ASP A 93 -1.04 -44.33 -11.09
N SER A 94 -2.25 -44.62 -11.60
CA SER A 94 -3.07 -45.85 -11.46
C SER A 94 -3.91 -46.08 -10.19
N GLY A 95 -5.23 -46.32 -10.39
CA GLY A 95 -6.04 -47.16 -9.49
C GLY A 95 -7.52 -46.78 -9.22
N GLU A 96 -8.40 -47.02 -10.19
CA GLU A 96 -9.68 -47.77 -10.08
C GLU A 96 -10.74 -47.54 -8.94
N ALA A 97 -12.01 -47.42 -9.40
CA ALA A 97 -13.30 -47.85 -8.80
C ALA A 97 -14.02 -47.02 -7.70
N ASN A 98 -14.98 -46.18 -8.09
CA ASN A 98 -16.44 -46.49 -8.16
C ASN A 98 -17.21 -45.24 -8.63
#